data_AF-A0A535EW68-F1
#
_entry.id   AF-A0A535EW68-F1
#
_cell.length_a   1.000
_cell.length_b   1.000
_cell.length_c   1.000
_cell.angle_alpha   90.00
_cell.angle_beta   90.00
_cell.angle_gamma   90.00
#
_symmetry.space_group_name_H-M   'P 1'
#
loop_
_entity.id
_entity.type
_entity.pdbx_description
1 polymer ?
#
loop_
_entity_poly.entity_id
_entity_poly.type
_entity_poly.pdbx_seq_one_letter_code
_entity_poly.pdbx_strand_id
1 'polypeptide(L)' 'MRKRKTATQEAQDEQPLLPAPAGLLDVEGASQWLGISRAKLFELIREDKDFPVIRITDKLIRFDPNSLYLWALKRQKVG' A
#
# COMPACT_ATOMS: atom_id res chain seq x y z
N MET A 1 -12.40 -10.68 53.94
CA MET A 1 -13.41 -9.88 53.19
C MET A 1 -12.70 -9.02 52.15
N ARG A 2 -13.29 -8.91 50.95
CA ARG A 2 -12.85 -8.19 49.72
C ARG A 2 -11.78 -8.89 48.88
N LYS A 3 -11.88 -9.07 47.56
CA LYS A 3 -12.95 -9.14 46.53
C LYS A 3 -12.23 -9.72 45.28
N ARG A 4 -12.91 -10.56 44.49
CA ARG A 4 -12.43 -11.23 43.26
C ARG A 4 -12.04 -10.25 42.14
N LYS A 5 -11.17 -10.69 41.21
CA LYS A 5 -11.37 -10.81 39.72
C LYS A 5 -10.02 -11.17 39.07
N THR A 6 -9.75 -12.41 38.64
CA THR A 6 -9.99 -12.98 37.29
C THR A 6 -9.92 -11.97 36.14
N ALA A 7 -8.95 -12.11 35.23
CA ALA A 7 -9.17 -12.70 33.89
C ALA A 7 -7.97 -12.44 32.95
N THR A 8 -7.41 -13.54 32.47
CA THR A 8 -6.71 -13.78 31.20
C THR A 8 -7.14 -12.89 30.03
N GLN A 9 -6.20 -12.48 29.18
CA GLN A 9 -6.38 -12.63 27.72
C GLN A 9 -5.07 -12.49 26.93
N GLU A 10 -4.73 -13.58 26.26
CA GLU A 10 -3.80 -13.70 25.16
C GLU A 10 -4.28 -12.83 23.98
N ALA A 11 -3.38 -12.09 23.35
CA ALA A 11 -3.53 -11.53 22.02
C ALA A 11 -2.13 -11.61 21.39
N GLN A 12 -1.82 -12.74 20.75
CA GLN A 12 -1.91 -12.93 19.30
C GLN A 12 -0.93 -12.01 18.55
N ASP A 13 0.12 -12.62 18.01
CA ASP A 13 1.07 -12.07 17.05
C ASP A 13 0.34 -11.54 15.80
N GLU A 14 -0.18 -10.32 15.87
CA GLU A 14 -0.50 -9.53 14.68
C GLU A 14 0.81 -8.91 14.19
N GLN A 15 1.39 -9.47 13.12
CA GLN A 15 2.43 -8.74 12.38
C GLN A 15 1.87 -7.36 12.02
N PRO A 16 2.46 -6.26 12.50
CA PRO A 16 1.89 -4.94 12.28
C PRO A 16 1.99 -4.62 10.79
N LEU A 17 0.82 -4.53 10.13
CA LEU A 17 0.73 -3.87 8.83
C LEU A 17 1.30 -2.47 9.04
N LEU A 18 2.40 -2.17 8.35
CA LEU A 18 3.03 -0.85 8.42
C LEU A 18 1.97 0.23 8.16
N PRO A 19 1.99 1.34 8.92
CA PRO A 19 1.00 2.40 8.74
C PRO A 19 1.06 2.92 7.31
N ALA A 20 -0.12 3.17 6.73
CA ALA A 20 -0.21 3.79 5.42
C ALA A 20 0.58 5.12 5.45
N PRO A 21 1.51 5.34 4.50
CA PRO A 21 2.33 6.53 4.50
C PRO A 21 1.45 7.78 4.45
N ALA A 22 1.76 8.77 5.29
CA ALA A 22 1.03 10.03 5.32
C ALA A 22 1.33 10.81 4.03
N GLY A 23 0.41 10.73 3.07
CA GLY A 23 0.46 11.49 1.82
C GLY A 23 0.86 10.68 0.59
N LEU A 24 1.05 11.39 -0.52
CA LEU A 24 1.33 10.76 -1.81
C LEU A 24 2.76 10.24 -1.89
N LEU A 25 2.90 8.98 -2.31
CA LEU A 25 4.17 8.35 -2.60
C LEU A 25 4.82 8.99 -3.82
N ASP A 26 6.15 9.07 -3.82
CA ASP A 26 6.92 9.28 -5.03
C ASP A 26 7.22 7.93 -5.71
N VAL A 27 8.02 7.96 -6.78
CA VAL A 27 8.39 6.77 -7.56
C VAL A 27 9.08 5.72 -6.71
N GLU A 28 9.97 6.15 -5.81
CA GLU A 28 10.73 5.25 -4.95
C GLU A 28 9.78 4.57 -3.96
N GLY A 29 8.98 5.36 -3.23
CA GLY A 29 8.02 4.86 -2.27
C GLY A 29 6.99 3.92 -2.89
N ALA A 30 6.45 4.25 -4.07
CA ALA A 30 5.50 3.38 -4.77
C ALA A 30 6.15 2.07 -5.24
N SER A 31 7.39 2.11 -5.74
CA SER A 31 8.11 0.91 -6.19
C SER A 31 8.45 -0.04 -5.04
N GLN A 32 8.93 0.51 -3.91
CA GLN A 32 9.21 -0.24 -2.70
C GLN A 32 7.93 -0.85 -2.12
N TRP A 33 6.86 -0.07 -2.09
CA TRP A 33 5.58 -0.52 -1.55
C TRP A 33 4.94 -1.65 -2.38
N LEU A 34 5.09 -1.60 -3.71
CA LEU A 34 4.66 -2.69 -4.60
C LEU A 34 5.66 -3.86 -4.67
N GLY A 35 6.85 -3.73 -4.08
CA GLY A 35 7.90 -4.75 -4.16
C GLY A 35 8.47 -4.97 -5.56
N ILE A 36 8.49 -3.92 -6.40
CA ILE A 36 8.95 -3.99 -7.79
C ILE A 36 10.05 -2.98 -8.08
N SER A 37 10.79 -3.17 -9.18
CA SER A 37 11.76 -2.19 -9.63
C SER A 37 11.07 -0.92 -10.16
N ARG A 38 11.79 0.21 -10.11
CA ARG A 38 11.33 1.47 -10.72
C ARG A 38 11.04 1.31 -12.21
N ALA A 39 11.88 0.56 -12.92
CA ALA A 39 11.67 0.26 -14.34
C ALA A 39 10.32 -0.45 -14.56
N LYS A 40 10.01 -1.46 -13.73
CA LYS A 40 8.74 -2.16 -13.82
C LYS A 40 7.55 -1.26 -13.49
N LEU A 41 7.71 -0.36 -12.52
CA LEU A 41 6.70 0.66 -12.22
C LEU A 41 6.41 1.56 -13.43
N PHE A 42 7.44 2.01 -14.15
CA PHE A 42 7.26 2.80 -15.37
C PHE A 42 6.64 2.02 -16.53
N GLU A 43 6.97 0.73 -16.68
CA GLU A 43 6.29 -0.16 -17.63
C GLU A 43 4.79 -0.23 -17.32
N LEU A 44 4.41 -0.44 -16.06
CA LEU A 44 3.01 -0.48 -15.64
C LEU A 44 2.28 0.85 -15.93
N ILE A 45 2.91 1.99 -15.64
CA ILE A 45 2.36 3.31 -15.96
C ILE A 45 2.13 3.49 -17.48
N ARG A 46 2.95 2.86 -18.31
CA ARG A 46 2.88 2.96 -19.78
C ARG A 46 1.88 1.98 -20.39
N GLU A 47 1.85 0.76 -19.87
CA GLU A 47 1.13 -0.38 -20.47
C GLU A 47 -0.28 -0.54 -19.90
N ASP A 48 -0.49 -0.20 -18.63
CA ASP A 48 -1.80 -0.26 -17.99
C ASP A 48 -2.45 1.11 -17.91
N LYS A 49 -3.52 1.29 -18.68
CA LYS A 49 -4.31 2.54 -18.72
C LYS A 49 -5.01 2.82 -17.39
N ASP A 50 -5.28 1.80 -16.60
CA ASP A 50 -5.95 1.91 -15.30
C ASP A 50 -4.96 2.01 -14.14
N PHE A 51 -3.65 2.14 -14.43
CA PHE A 51 -2.64 2.29 -13.39
C PHE A 51 -2.82 3.63 -12.65
N PRO A 52 -2.96 3.62 -11.30
CA PRO A 52 -3.28 4.82 -10.55
C PRO A 52 -2.04 5.70 -10.36
N VAL A 53 -1.84 6.64 -11.29
CA VAL A 53 -0.75 7.62 -11.26
C VAL A 53 -1.30 9.04 -11.28
N ILE A 54 -0.76 9.91 -10.42
CA ILE A 54 -1.08 11.33 -10.38
C ILE A 54 0.07 12.09 -11.02
N ARG A 55 -0.18 12.75 -12.15
CA ARG A 55 0.79 13.61 -12.85
C ARG A 55 0.55 15.05 -12.43
N ILE A 56 1.46 15.62 -11.64
CA ILE A 56 1.38 17.03 -11.21
C ILE A 56 2.00 17.94 -12.26
N THR A 57 3.14 17.51 -12.83
CA THR A 57 3.80 18.12 -13.98
C THR A 57 4.41 17.02 -14.85
N ASP A 58 4.97 17.37 -16.01
CA ASP A 58 5.64 16.41 -16.90
C ASP A 58 6.78 15.62 -16.22
N LYS A 59 7.36 16.17 -15.14
CA LYS A 59 8.49 15.57 -14.41
C LYS A 59 8.13 15.09 -13.01
N LEU A 60 6.93 15.42 -12.51
CA LEU A 60 6.54 15.11 -11.15
C LEU A 60 5.33 14.18 -11.15
N ILE A 61 5.59 12.93 -10.76
CA ILE A 61 4.58 11.90 -10.57
C ILE A 61 4.48 11.52 -9.10
N ARG A 62 3.25 11.28 -8.67
CA ARG A 62 2.88 10.92 -7.31
C ARG A 62 1.86 9.79 -7.36
N PHE A 63 1.76 9.04 -6.27
CA PHE A 63 0.85 7.91 -6.17
C PHE A 63 0.10 7.97 -4.84
N ASP A 64 -1.22 7.81 -4.93
CA ASP A 64 -2.05 7.62 -3.75
C ASP A 64 -1.97 6.15 -3.30
N PRO A 65 -1.53 5.86 -2.07
CA PRO A 65 -1.38 4.48 -1.58
C PRO A 65 -2.68 3.66 -1.67
N ASN A 66 -3.82 4.28 -1.35
CA ASN A 66 -5.10 3.59 -1.39
C ASN A 66 -5.52 3.21 -2.82
N SER A 67 -5.30 4.09 -3.77
CA SER A 67 -5.56 3.83 -5.19
C SER A 67 -4.66 2.71 -5.73
N LEU A 68 -3.37 2.72 -5.39
CA LEU A 68 -2.46 1.63 -5.74
C LEU A 68 -2.89 0.29 -5.10
N TYR A 69 -3.38 0.31 -3.86
CA TYR A 69 -3.92 -0.87 -3.18
C TYR A 69 -5.12 -1.46 -3.91
N LEU A 70 -6.09 -0.62 -4.26
CA LEU A 70 -7.29 -1.05 -4.98
C LEU A 70 -6.96 -1.60 -6.37
N TRP A 71 -6.01 -0.99 -7.08
CA TRP A 71 -5.50 -1.51 -8.35
C TRP A 71 -4.86 -2.90 -8.18
N ALA A 72 -4.01 -3.08 -7.17
CA ALA A 72 -3.36 -4.37 -6.91
C ALA A 72 -4.38 -5.46 -6.56
N LEU A 73 -5.37 -5.15 -5.72
CA LEU A 73 -6.46 -6.07 -5.36
C LEU A 73 -7.30 -6.51 -6.58
N LYS A 74 -7.63 -5.59 -7.50
CA LYS A 74 -8.39 -5.94 -8.71
C LYS A 74 -7.66 -6.99 -9.53
N ARG A 75 -6.32 -6.89 -9.65
CA ARG A 75 -5.51 -7.85 -10.41
C ARG A 75 -5.40 -9.22 -9.74
N GLN A 76 -5.42 -9.29 -8.41
CA GLN A 76 -5.43 -10.58 -7.70
C GLN A 76 -6.75 -11.34 -7.85
N LYS A 77 -7.88 -10.65 -8.02
CA LYS A 77 -9.21 -11.29 -8.20
C LYS A 77 -9.48 -11.83 -9.61
N VAL A 78 -8.62 -11.48 -10.58
CA VAL A 78 -8.74 -11.92 -11.98
C VAL A 78 -7.74 -13.06 -12.29
N GLY A 79 -7.04 -13.57 -11.27
CA GLY A 79 -6.15 -14.72 -11.35
C GLY A 79 -6.84 -16.04 -11.02
#